data_AF-X6NA21-F1
#
_entry.id   AF-X6NA21-F1
#
_cell.length_a   1.000
_cell.length_b   1.000
_cell.length_c   1.000
_cell.angle_alpha   90.00
_cell.angle_beta   90.00
_cell.angle_gamma   90.00
#
_symmetry.space_group_name_H-M   'P 1'
#
loop_
_entity.id
_entity.type
_entity.pdbx_description
1 polymer ?
#
loop_
_entity_poly.entity_id
_entity_poly.type
_entity_poly.pdbx_seq_one_letter_code
_entity_poly.pdbx_strand_id
1 'polypeptide(L)'
;MDKLGESLEQLFTLCGRKFSIKCVCLIALQLISRIQELHNHGWLHRDIKPDNFLTGDGPRNGVAGGQLYMIDFGLGKRWLENSQHILFKTEKRLIGKIKIKKGTPRYASINTHSGCEQSRRDDLESLGYMLIYFVRGSLPWQGLKGHTKEKRYQKIGEMKKKTELSKLCKGFPDEFRQYLVACRELAFSAEPVYEEYKQYFKNVMKGIGYDPENPQDTVFDWQDEKKISV
;
A
#
# COMPACT_ATOMS: atom_id res chain seq x y z
N MET A 1 -0.49 14.92 -19.24
CA MET A 1 -0.03 14.51 -17.90
C MET A 1 1.38 15.03 -17.76
N ASP A 2 1.71 15.59 -16.60
CA ASP A 2 3.07 16.00 -16.31
C ASP A 2 4.00 14.79 -16.36
N LYS A 3 5.22 15.02 -16.83
CA LYS A 3 6.25 13.99 -16.75
C LYS A 3 6.59 13.76 -15.27
N LEU A 4 6.82 12.50 -14.91
CA LEU A 4 7.21 12.08 -13.56
C LEU A 4 8.49 11.23 -13.64
N GLY A 5 9.08 10.99 -12.48
CA GLY A 5 10.26 10.15 -12.31
C GLY A 5 9.95 8.65 -12.31
N GLU A 6 10.82 7.89 -11.65
CA GLU A 6 10.74 6.43 -11.55
C GLU A 6 9.63 5.99 -10.58
N SER A 7 9.00 4.84 -10.86
CA SER A 7 8.05 4.24 -9.94
C SER A 7 8.75 3.61 -8.73
N LEU A 8 8.00 3.42 -7.64
CA LEU A 8 8.54 2.73 -6.47
C LEU A 8 8.96 1.28 -6.77
N GLU A 9 8.39 0.59 -7.78
CA GLU A 9 8.89 -0.75 -8.17
C GLU A 9 10.25 -0.67 -8.87
N GLN A 10 10.47 0.34 -9.71
CA GLN A 10 11.76 0.57 -10.37
C GLN A 10 12.83 0.91 -9.33
N LEU A 11 12.54 1.83 -8.42
CA LEU A 11 13.43 2.22 -7.32
C LEU A 11 13.68 1.04 -6.36
N PHE A 12 12.66 0.21 -6.12
CA PHE A 12 12.80 -0.99 -5.31
C PHE A 12 13.77 -1.99 -5.94
N THR A 13 13.68 -2.18 -7.26
CA THR A 13 14.61 -3.03 -8.00
C THR A 13 16.03 -2.47 -7.97
N LEU A 14 16.17 -1.16 -8.16
CA LEU A 14 17.44 -0.45 -8.09
C LEU A 14 18.13 -0.59 -6.73
N CYS A 15 17.37 -0.58 -5.63
CA CYS A 15 17.87 -0.78 -4.28
C CYS A 15 17.93 -2.27 -3.86
N GLY A 16 18.18 -3.18 -4.80
CA GLY A 16 18.40 -4.60 -4.48
C GLY A 16 17.17 -5.32 -3.94
N ARG A 17 15.97 -4.82 -4.26
CA ARG A 17 14.66 -5.39 -3.85
C ARG A 17 14.48 -5.48 -2.34
N LYS A 18 15.05 -4.54 -1.60
CA LYS A 18 14.79 -4.37 -0.16
C LYS A 18 15.06 -2.93 0.25
N PHE A 19 14.03 -2.24 0.73
CA PHE A 19 14.22 -0.93 1.34
C PHE A 19 14.54 -1.07 2.83
N SER A 20 15.29 -0.11 3.36
CA SER A 20 15.51 0.07 4.79
C SER A 20 14.20 0.44 5.49
N ILE A 21 14.12 0.13 6.80
CA ILE A 21 12.94 0.47 7.61
C ILE A 21 12.65 1.98 7.55
N LYS A 22 13.70 2.81 7.63
CA LYS A 22 13.60 4.27 7.50
C LYS A 22 12.92 4.67 6.18
N CYS A 23 13.42 4.16 5.06
CA CYS A 23 12.88 4.44 3.73
C CYS A 23 11.40 4.03 3.64
N VAL A 24 11.03 2.86 4.14
CA VAL A 24 9.62 2.42 4.12
C VAL A 24 8.72 3.27 5.02
N CYS A 25 9.20 3.76 6.16
CA CYS A 25 8.46 4.70 6.99
C CYS A 25 8.20 6.03 6.27
N LEU A 26 9.21 6.59 5.60
CA LEU A 26 9.06 7.81 4.79
C LEU A 26 8.05 7.63 3.65
N ILE A 27 8.09 6.47 2.97
CA ILE A 27 7.08 6.11 1.96
C ILE A 27 5.68 6.09 2.60
N ALA A 28 5.53 5.43 3.75
CA ALA A 28 4.24 5.32 4.44
C ALA A 28 3.65 6.70 4.77
N LEU A 29 4.45 7.62 5.30
CA LEU A 29 4.00 8.97 5.67
C LEU A 29 3.43 9.74 4.47
N GLN A 30 4.13 9.70 3.32
CA GLN A 30 3.65 10.36 2.12
C GLN A 30 2.42 9.66 1.53
N LEU A 31 2.45 8.33 1.40
CA LEU A 31 1.36 7.60 0.74
C LEU A 31 0.06 7.59 1.55
N ILE A 32 0.12 7.53 2.88
CA ILE A 32 -1.09 7.72 3.72
C ILE A 32 -1.70 9.09 3.43
N SER A 33 -0.88 10.14 3.32
CA SER A 33 -1.36 11.50 3.03
C SER A 33 -1.98 11.61 1.63
N ARG A 34 -1.40 10.96 0.61
CA ARG A 34 -1.96 10.93 -0.76
C ARG A 34 -3.29 10.16 -0.82
N ILE A 35 -3.38 9.03 -0.12
CA ILE A 35 -4.62 8.24 -0.02
C ILE A 35 -5.69 9.04 0.72
N GLN A 36 -5.34 9.67 1.85
CA GLN A 36 -6.25 10.54 2.60
C GLN A 36 -6.81 11.65 1.71
N GLU A 37 -5.96 12.31 0.92
CA GLU A 37 -6.39 13.38 0.03
C GLU A 37 -7.39 12.91 -1.03
N LEU A 38 -7.12 11.75 -1.65
CA LEU A 38 -8.05 11.13 -2.60
C LEU A 38 -9.39 10.76 -1.93
N HIS A 39 -9.31 10.21 -0.72
CA HIS A 39 -10.49 9.84 0.06
C HIS A 39 -11.31 11.07 0.43
N ASN A 40 -10.69 12.18 0.85
CA ASN A 40 -11.36 13.46 1.17
C ASN A 40 -12.12 14.02 -0.05
N HIS A 41 -11.64 13.76 -1.25
CA HIS A 41 -12.32 14.09 -2.50
C HIS A 41 -13.44 13.09 -2.90
N GLY A 42 -13.74 12.11 -2.05
CA GLY A 42 -14.82 11.15 -2.25
C GLY A 42 -14.47 9.98 -3.18
N TRP A 43 -13.19 9.76 -3.47
CA TRP A 43 -12.71 8.72 -4.38
C TRP A 43 -11.88 7.65 -3.68
N LEU A 44 -11.93 6.43 -4.21
CA LEU A 44 -11.02 5.33 -3.90
C LEU A 44 -10.08 5.13 -5.08
N HIS A 45 -8.86 4.67 -4.81
CA HIS A 45 -7.89 4.31 -5.83
C HIS A 45 -8.14 2.90 -6.39
N ARG A 46 -8.31 1.91 -5.50
CA ARG A 46 -8.62 0.49 -5.79
C ARG A 46 -7.53 -0.33 -6.49
N ASP A 47 -6.38 0.27 -6.79
CA ASP A 47 -5.18 -0.42 -7.31
C ASP A 47 -3.88 0.10 -6.69
N ILE A 48 -3.83 0.14 -5.36
CA ILE A 48 -2.63 0.51 -4.61
C ILE A 48 -1.53 -0.54 -4.86
N LYS A 49 -0.48 -0.14 -5.59
CA LYS A 49 0.67 -0.97 -5.93
C LYS A 49 1.90 -0.08 -6.20
N PRO A 50 3.13 -0.60 -6.06
CA PRO A 50 4.35 0.20 -6.23
C PRO A 50 4.45 0.93 -7.58
N ASP A 51 3.94 0.34 -8.65
CA ASP A 51 3.97 0.92 -10.00
C ASP A 51 3.15 2.21 -10.14
N ASN A 52 2.15 2.43 -9.28
CA ASN A 52 1.25 3.59 -9.33
C ASN A 52 1.73 4.76 -8.45
N PHE A 53 2.92 4.63 -7.87
CA PHE A 53 3.55 5.69 -7.08
C PHE A 53 4.92 6.04 -7.65
N LEU A 54 5.08 7.28 -8.09
CA LEU A 54 6.27 7.75 -8.81
C LEU A 54 6.91 8.93 -8.06
N THR A 55 8.21 9.12 -8.27
CA THR A 55 8.90 10.34 -7.85
C THR A 55 8.58 11.52 -8.78
N GLY A 56 8.94 12.75 -8.38
CA GLY A 56 8.85 13.92 -9.25
C GLY A 56 9.85 13.88 -10.40
N ASP A 57 9.59 14.64 -11.48
CA ASP A 57 10.53 14.80 -12.60
C ASP A 57 11.68 15.73 -12.18
N GLY A 58 12.83 15.13 -11.90
CA GLY A 58 14.05 15.82 -11.50
C GLY A 58 15.14 14.85 -11.04
N PRO A 59 16.31 15.37 -10.62
CA PRO A 59 17.41 14.53 -10.15
C PRO A 59 16.98 13.65 -8.98
N ARG A 60 17.36 12.36 -9.02
CA ARG A 60 17.02 11.37 -7.99
C ARG A 60 17.52 11.78 -6.60
N ASN A 61 18.72 12.34 -6.51
CA ASN A 61 19.31 12.86 -5.27
C ASN A 61 18.79 14.26 -4.87
N GLY A 62 17.89 14.87 -5.64
CA GLY A 62 17.28 16.16 -5.36
C GLY A 62 15.90 16.04 -4.68
N VAL A 63 15.27 17.20 -4.43
CA VAL A 63 13.94 17.29 -3.79
C VAL A 63 12.88 16.52 -4.57
N ALA A 64 12.89 16.61 -5.90
CA ALA A 64 11.94 15.90 -6.77
C ALA A 64 12.02 14.37 -6.59
N GLY A 65 13.22 13.83 -6.40
CA GLY A 65 13.44 12.40 -6.14
C GLY A 65 12.92 11.93 -4.78
N GLY A 66 12.63 12.85 -3.84
CA GLY A 66 12.00 12.54 -2.55
C GLY A 66 10.48 12.75 -2.53
N GLN A 67 9.88 13.36 -3.55
CA GLN A 67 8.45 13.66 -3.59
C GLN A 67 7.67 12.56 -4.32
N LEU A 68 6.76 11.89 -3.62
CA LEU A 68 5.91 10.83 -4.19
C LEU A 68 4.56 11.36 -4.70
N TYR A 69 4.18 10.88 -5.88
CA TYR A 69 2.94 11.17 -6.60
C TYR A 69 2.14 9.87 -6.79
N MET A 70 0.81 10.00 -6.85
CA MET A 70 -0.11 8.90 -7.15
C MET A 70 -0.65 9.05 -8.57
N ILE A 71 -0.62 7.98 -9.36
CA ILE A 71 -1.09 7.95 -10.75
C ILE A 71 -2.07 6.79 -10.99
N ASP A 72 -2.62 6.72 -12.21
CA ASP A 72 -3.49 5.64 -12.69
C ASP A 72 -4.77 5.44 -11.87
N PHE A 73 -5.69 6.39 -12.02
CA PHE A 73 -7.04 6.33 -11.47
C PHE A 73 -8.01 5.50 -12.33
N GLY A 74 -7.51 4.66 -13.26
CA GLY A 74 -8.35 3.90 -14.20
C GLY A 74 -9.29 2.88 -13.53
N LEU A 75 -8.98 2.48 -12.30
CA LEU A 75 -9.83 1.62 -11.46
C LEU A 75 -10.55 2.39 -10.34
N GLY A 76 -10.34 3.70 -10.27
CA GLY A 76 -10.90 4.56 -9.25
C GLY A 76 -12.43 4.55 -9.26
N LYS A 77 -13.01 4.73 -8.08
CA LYS A 77 -14.48 4.74 -7.90
C LYS A 77 -14.85 5.64 -6.74
N ARG A 78 -15.97 6.36 -6.86
CA ARG A 78 -16.51 7.13 -5.74
C ARG A 78 -16.97 6.21 -4.60
N TRP A 79 -16.58 6.54 -3.38
CA TRP A 79 -17.13 5.93 -2.16
C TRP A 79 -18.22 6.81 -1.51
N LEU A 80 -18.40 8.04 -2.02
CA LEU A 80 -19.49 8.93 -1.67
C LEU A 80 -20.50 9.06 -2.82
N GLU A 81 -21.77 8.93 -2.50
CA GLU A 81 -22.91 9.22 -3.38
C GLU A 81 -23.88 10.13 -2.60
N ASN A 82 -24.24 11.30 -3.15
CA ASN A 82 -25.06 12.31 -2.47
C ASN A 82 -24.58 12.66 -1.05
N SER A 83 -23.26 12.82 -0.89
CA SER A 83 -22.59 13.10 0.40
C SER A 83 -22.78 12.01 1.47
N GLN A 84 -23.28 10.83 1.09
CA GLN A 84 -23.41 9.67 1.95
C GLN A 84 -22.46 8.57 1.50
N HIS A 85 -21.97 7.77 2.45
CA HIS A 85 -21.16 6.59 2.13
C HIS A 85 -21.99 5.61 1.29
N ILE A 86 -21.40 5.09 0.20
CA ILE A 86 -22.06 4.07 -0.63
C ILE A 86 -22.50 2.87 0.20
N LEU A 87 -23.56 2.20 -0.22
CA LEU A 87 -24.04 1.00 0.46
C LEU A 87 -23.07 -0.17 0.28
N PHE A 88 -22.92 -0.97 1.33
CA PHE A 88 -22.17 -2.21 1.27
C PHE A 88 -22.84 -3.19 0.30
N LYS A 89 -22.04 -3.76 -0.61
CA LYS A 89 -22.48 -4.77 -1.57
C LYS A 89 -21.51 -5.94 -1.54
N THR A 90 -22.02 -7.16 -1.73
CA THR A 90 -21.19 -8.34 -1.95
C THR A 90 -21.62 -9.01 -3.24
N GLU A 91 -20.65 -9.44 -4.05
CA GLU A 91 -20.90 -10.18 -5.29
C GLU A 91 -21.52 -11.57 -5.06
N LYS A 92 -21.69 -12.03 -3.81
CA LYS A 92 -22.37 -13.30 -3.48
C LYS A 92 -23.81 -13.41 -4.00
N ARG A 93 -24.44 -12.33 -4.48
CA ARG A 93 -25.75 -12.38 -5.17
C ARG A 93 -25.67 -12.95 -6.60
N LEU A 94 -24.49 -13.20 -7.17
CA LEU A 94 -24.32 -13.95 -8.42
C LEU A 94 -23.53 -15.22 -8.14
N ILE A 95 -24.27 -16.31 -7.95
CA ILE A 95 -23.77 -17.67 -7.72
C ILE A 95 -22.67 -18.01 -8.74
N GLY A 96 -21.43 -18.19 -8.27
CA GLY A 96 -20.40 -18.94 -8.99
C GLY A 96 -19.26 -18.19 -9.71
N LYS A 97 -19.15 -16.85 -9.65
CA LYS A 97 -17.99 -16.15 -10.26
C LYS A 97 -17.42 -15.05 -9.38
N ILE A 98 -16.37 -15.35 -8.60
CA ILE A 98 -15.50 -14.33 -7.99
C ILE A 98 -14.80 -13.60 -9.13
N LYS A 99 -15.21 -12.36 -9.40
CA LYS A 99 -14.60 -11.50 -10.41
C LYS A 99 -13.67 -10.52 -9.71
N ILE A 100 -12.51 -10.98 -9.23
CA ILE A 100 -11.34 -10.08 -9.26
C ILE A 100 -10.97 -9.95 -10.74
N LYS A 101 -11.72 -9.12 -11.46
CA LYS A 101 -11.53 -8.84 -12.88
C LYS A 101 -10.43 -7.81 -13.11
N LYS A 102 -10.11 -7.02 -12.07
CA LYS A 102 -9.30 -5.81 -12.16
C LYS A 102 -8.50 -5.63 -10.87
N GLY A 103 -7.34 -4.99 -10.98
CA GLY A 103 -6.42 -4.70 -9.87
C GLY A 103 -5.34 -5.76 -9.64
N THR A 104 -4.40 -5.44 -8.77
CA THR A 104 -3.23 -6.28 -8.49
C THR A 104 -3.47 -7.23 -7.31
N PRO A 105 -3.66 -8.55 -7.52
CA PRO A 105 -4.08 -9.50 -6.46
C PRO A 105 -3.08 -9.60 -5.30
N ARG A 106 -1.80 -9.27 -5.58
CA ARG A 106 -0.71 -9.28 -4.60
C ARG A 106 -0.98 -8.30 -3.46
N TYR A 107 -1.52 -7.12 -3.76
CA TYR A 107 -1.76 -6.07 -2.77
C TYR A 107 -3.23 -5.95 -2.39
N ALA A 108 -4.18 -6.46 -3.19
CA ALA A 108 -5.61 -6.39 -2.88
C ALA A 108 -6.01 -6.88 -1.48
N SER A 109 -6.90 -6.16 -0.80
CA SER A 109 -7.42 -6.50 0.54
C SER A 109 -8.09 -7.88 0.61
N ILE A 110 -8.20 -8.44 1.84
CA ILE A 110 -8.94 -9.69 2.07
C ILE A 110 -10.41 -9.58 1.65
N ASN A 111 -11.02 -8.40 1.86
CA ASN A 111 -12.40 -8.11 1.43
C ASN A 111 -12.53 -8.16 -0.09
N THR A 112 -11.56 -7.60 -0.83
CA THR A 112 -11.52 -7.66 -2.29
C THR A 112 -11.48 -9.10 -2.78
N HIS A 113 -10.65 -9.95 -2.15
CA HIS A 113 -10.63 -11.40 -2.44
C HIS A 113 -11.93 -12.12 -2.10
N SER A 114 -12.74 -11.56 -1.20
CA SER A 114 -14.03 -12.11 -0.78
C SER A 114 -15.21 -11.59 -1.62
N GLY A 115 -14.95 -10.77 -2.64
CA GLY A 115 -15.99 -10.18 -3.50
C GLY A 115 -16.83 -9.12 -2.79
N CYS A 116 -16.30 -8.52 -1.73
CA CYS A 116 -16.92 -7.37 -1.08
C CYS A 116 -16.65 -6.10 -1.89
N GLU A 117 -17.62 -5.18 -1.88
CA GLU A 117 -17.41 -3.81 -2.36
C GLU A 117 -16.24 -3.18 -1.60
N GLN A 118 -15.39 -2.47 -2.34
CA GLN A 118 -14.23 -1.79 -1.75
C GLN A 118 -14.65 -0.45 -1.14
N SER A 119 -13.94 -0.07 -0.09
CA SER A 119 -14.07 1.16 0.68
C SER A 119 -12.67 1.66 1.07
N ARG A 120 -12.61 2.76 1.82
CA ARG A 120 -11.34 3.40 2.21
C ARG A 120 -10.39 2.45 2.96
N ARG A 121 -10.93 1.53 3.76
CA ARG A 121 -10.12 0.51 4.47
C ARG A 121 -9.35 -0.41 3.52
N ASP A 122 -9.86 -0.63 2.31
CA ASP A 122 -9.28 -1.57 1.35
C ASP A 122 -8.04 -0.99 0.66
N ASP A 123 -8.03 0.32 0.37
CA ASP A 123 -6.84 1.02 -0.11
C ASP A 123 -5.75 1.05 0.98
N LEU A 124 -6.13 1.27 2.24
CA LEU A 124 -5.21 1.29 3.37
C LEU A 124 -4.63 -0.09 3.71
N GLU A 125 -5.45 -1.16 3.69
CA GLU A 125 -4.95 -2.54 3.85
C GLU A 125 -3.99 -2.91 2.71
N SER A 126 -4.30 -2.47 1.48
CA SER A 126 -3.42 -2.69 0.32
C SER A 126 -2.08 -1.97 0.46
N LEU A 127 -2.08 -0.74 0.99
CA LEU A 127 -0.85 -0.03 1.36
C LEU A 127 -0.05 -0.82 2.41
N GLY A 128 -0.69 -1.36 3.44
CA GLY A 128 -0.01 -2.17 4.46
C GLY A 128 0.74 -3.38 3.88
N TYR A 129 0.11 -4.10 2.93
CA TYR A 129 0.80 -5.20 2.23
C TYR A 129 1.96 -4.69 1.36
N MET A 130 1.83 -3.51 0.75
CA MET A 130 2.89 -2.89 -0.03
C MET A 130 4.09 -2.48 0.85
N LEU A 131 3.85 -1.92 2.04
CA LEU A 131 4.90 -1.59 3.00
C LEU A 131 5.65 -2.83 3.48
N ILE A 132 4.92 -3.91 3.82
CA ILE A 132 5.56 -5.20 4.17
C ILE A 132 6.36 -5.77 3.00
N TYR A 133 5.84 -5.66 1.77
CA TYR A 133 6.58 -6.09 0.58
C TYR A 133 7.92 -5.38 0.46
N PHE A 134 7.97 -4.07 0.72
CA PHE A 134 9.21 -3.30 0.65
C PHE A 134 10.24 -3.67 1.73
N VAL A 135 9.85 -3.82 2.99
CA VAL A 135 10.82 -4.21 4.05
C VAL A 135 11.24 -5.68 3.97
N ARG A 136 10.37 -6.56 3.45
CA ARG A 136 10.58 -8.01 3.42
C ARG A 136 11.18 -8.52 2.10
N GLY A 137 11.13 -7.74 1.02
CA GLY A 137 11.57 -8.16 -0.32
C GLY A 137 10.52 -8.94 -1.12
N SER A 138 9.63 -9.64 -0.41
CA SER A 138 8.57 -10.45 -1.00
C SER A 138 7.41 -10.66 -0.02
N LEU A 139 6.25 -11.08 -0.52
CA LEU A 139 5.09 -11.50 0.26
C LEU A 139 4.90 -13.02 0.19
N PRO A 140 4.40 -13.67 1.27
CA PRO A 140 4.26 -15.14 1.32
C PRO A 140 3.35 -15.76 0.26
N TRP A 141 2.48 -14.96 -0.35
CA TRP A 141 1.55 -15.38 -1.41
C TRP A 141 2.06 -15.09 -2.83
N GLN A 142 3.33 -14.73 -3.00
CA GLN A 142 3.95 -14.64 -4.32
C GLN A 142 4.24 -16.04 -4.90
N GLY A 143 4.30 -16.14 -6.23
CA GLY A 143 4.64 -17.40 -6.93
C GLY A 143 3.55 -18.48 -6.94
N LEU A 144 2.43 -18.31 -6.22
CA LEU A 144 1.34 -19.27 -6.21
C LEU A 144 0.77 -19.50 -7.62
N LYS A 145 0.70 -20.78 -8.02
CA LYS A 145 0.18 -21.23 -9.32
C LYS A 145 -1.28 -21.65 -9.21
N GLY A 146 -2.07 -21.37 -10.24
CA GLY A 146 -3.44 -21.85 -10.41
C GLY A 146 -3.68 -22.15 -11.90
N HIS A 147 -4.50 -23.17 -12.18
CA HIS A 147 -4.82 -23.55 -13.57
C HIS A 147 -5.52 -22.42 -14.35
N THR A 148 -6.25 -21.55 -13.65
CA THR A 148 -6.82 -20.33 -14.21
C THR A 148 -6.42 -19.11 -13.36
N LYS A 149 -6.61 -17.90 -13.90
CA LYS A 149 -6.38 -16.65 -13.17
C LYS A 149 -7.24 -16.58 -11.90
N GLU A 150 -8.50 -16.99 -11.98
CA GLU A 150 -9.46 -17.00 -10.87
C GLU A 150 -8.98 -17.96 -9.76
N LYS A 151 -8.56 -19.17 -10.13
CA LYS A 151 -8.02 -20.13 -9.15
C LYS A 151 -6.71 -19.65 -8.51
N ARG A 152 -5.86 -18.98 -9.28
CA ARG A 152 -4.65 -18.35 -8.73
C ARG A 152 -5.01 -17.26 -7.72
N TYR A 153 -5.98 -16.40 -8.04
CA TYR A 153 -6.39 -15.32 -7.16
C TYR A 153 -7.07 -15.84 -5.89
N GLN A 154 -7.92 -16.86 -6.02
CA GLN A 154 -8.50 -17.56 -4.88
C GLN A 154 -7.42 -18.08 -3.92
N LYS A 155 -6.39 -18.76 -4.44
CA LYS A 155 -5.26 -19.25 -3.62
C LYS A 155 -4.49 -18.12 -2.91
N ILE A 156 -4.29 -16.99 -3.58
CA ILE A 156 -3.67 -15.80 -2.97
C ILE A 156 -4.53 -15.29 -1.80
N GLY A 157 -5.84 -15.13 -2.01
CA GLY A 157 -6.78 -14.70 -0.97
C GLY A 157 -6.84 -15.66 0.22
N GLU A 158 -6.86 -16.97 -0.04
CA GLU A 158 -6.81 -18.00 1.00
C GLU A 158 -5.49 -17.94 1.80
N MET A 159 -4.36 -17.77 1.13
CA MET A 159 -3.06 -17.62 1.79
C MET A 159 -3.02 -16.35 2.66
N LYS A 160 -3.55 -15.23 2.18
CA LYS A 160 -3.67 -13.98 2.97
C LYS A 160 -4.51 -14.16 4.24
N LYS A 161 -5.64 -14.88 4.14
CA LYS A 161 -6.51 -15.18 5.29
C LYS A 161 -5.83 -16.09 6.32
N LYS A 162 -5.08 -17.09 5.85
CA LYS A 162 -4.36 -18.06 6.70
C LYS A 162 -3.11 -17.48 7.35
N THR A 163 -2.51 -16.45 6.75
CA THR A 163 -1.28 -15.83 7.27
C THR A 163 -1.63 -14.87 8.41
N GLU A 164 -1.29 -15.26 9.64
CA GLU A 164 -1.38 -14.37 10.80
C GLU A 164 -0.50 -13.12 10.63
N LEU A 165 -0.99 -11.96 11.07
CA LEU A 165 -0.24 -10.71 10.96
C LEU A 165 1.05 -10.73 11.79
N SER A 166 1.06 -11.42 12.95
CA SER A 166 2.26 -11.64 13.76
C SER A 166 3.35 -12.40 12.99
N LYS A 167 2.97 -13.40 12.19
CA LYS A 167 3.88 -14.15 11.32
C LYS A 167 4.32 -13.31 10.12
N LEU A 168 3.40 -12.56 9.52
CA LEU A 168 3.68 -11.70 8.37
C LEU A 168 4.69 -10.60 8.70
N CYS A 169 4.56 -9.98 9.89
CA CYS A 169 5.38 -8.85 10.33
C CYS A 169 6.56 -9.27 11.22
N LYS A 170 6.80 -10.58 11.39
CA LYS A 170 7.87 -11.09 12.25
C LYS A 170 9.24 -10.54 11.82
N GLY A 171 9.97 -9.95 12.75
CA GLY A 171 11.30 -9.38 12.52
C GLY A 171 11.30 -7.92 12.07
N PHE A 172 10.14 -7.26 12.05
CA PHE A 172 9.99 -5.83 11.82
C PHE A 172 9.35 -5.14 13.04
N PRO A 173 9.43 -3.80 13.15
CA PRO A 173 8.77 -3.05 14.22
C PRO A 173 7.27 -3.36 14.30
N ASP A 174 6.74 -3.44 15.52
CA ASP A 174 5.37 -3.91 15.77
C ASP A 174 4.31 -2.99 15.16
N GLU A 175 4.64 -1.73 14.95
CA GLU A 175 3.82 -0.69 14.32
C GLU A 175 3.35 -1.10 12.91
N PHE A 176 4.13 -1.87 12.15
CA PHE A 176 3.67 -2.43 10.87
C PHE A 176 2.49 -3.40 11.05
N ARG A 177 2.53 -4.21 12.12
CA ARG A 177 1.44 -5.10 12.50
C ARG A 177 0.24 -4.30 13.00
N GLN A 178 0.47 -3.31 13.87
CA GLN A 178 -0.57 -2.43 14.41
C GLN A 178 -1.34 -1.72 13.29
N TYR A 179 -0.63 -1.14 12.30
CA TYR A 179 -1.24 -0.55 11.11
C TYR A 179 -2.15 -1.54 10.36
N LEU A 180 -1.67 -2.76 10.10
CA LEU A 180 -2.45 -3.78 9.39
C LEU A 180 -3.65 -4.29 10.20
N VAL A 181 -3.53 -4.40 11.52
CA VAL A 181 -4.64 -4.72 12.42
C VAL A 181 -5.71 -3.63 12.33
N ALA A 182 -5.31 -2.37 12.53
CA ALA A 182 -6.22 -1.23 12.48
C ALA A 182 -6.97 -1.14 11.14
N CYS A 183 -6.27 -1.35 10.01
CA CYS A 183 -6.91 -1.36 8.69
C CYS A 183 -7.94 -2.49 8.53
N ARG A 184 -7.66 -3.69 9.07
CA ARG A 184 -8.57 -4.85 8.97
C ARG A 184 -9.79 -4.74 9.87
N GLU A 185 -9.68 -4.03 10.99
CA GLU A 185 -10.76 -3.85 11.96
C GLU A 185 -11.74 -2.72 11.58
N LEU A 186 -11.35 -1.83 10.65
CA LEU A 186 -12.24 -0.79 10.13
C LEU A 186 -13.54 -1.40 9.55
N ALA A 187 -14.68 -0.89 10.04
CA ALA A 187 -15.97 -1.14 9.41
C ALA A 187 -16.00 -0.53 8.00
N PHE A 188 -16.89 -1.06 7.14
CA PHE A 188 -16.96 -0.66 5.73
C PHE A 188 -17.16 0.85 5.52
N SER A 189 -18.00 1.48 6.36
CA SER A 189 -18.29 2.92 6.30
C SER A 189 -17.53 3.77 7.30
N ALA A 190 -16.61 3.17 8.09
CA ALA A 190 -15.87 3.91 9.10
C ALA A 190 -14.95 4.97 8.48
N GLU A 191 -14.73 6.05 9.21
CA GLU A 191 -13.70 7.04 8.89
C GLU A 191 -12.34 6.50 9.35
N PRO A 192 -11.33 6.38 8.47
CA PRO A 192 -10.00 5.99 8.89
C PRO A 192 -9.30 7.09 9.70
N VAL A 193 -8.51 6.69 10.70
CA VAL A 193 -7.75 7.60 11.57
C VAL A 193 -6.33 7.83 11.01
N TYR A 194 -6.25 8.50 9.85
CA TYR A 194 -5.00 8.64 9.07
C TYR A 194 -3.81 9.20 9.87
N GLU A 195 -4.03 10.14 10.79
CA GLU A 195 -2.93 10.68 11.61
C GLU A 195 -2.37 9.65 12.57
N GLU A 196 -3.20 8.80 13.17
CA GLU A 196 -2.75 7.69 14.02
C GLU A 196 -1.90 6.71 13.22
N TYR A 197 -2.30 6.42 11.98
CA TYR A 197 -1.53 5.54 11.10
C TYR A 197 -0.17 6.13 10.73
N LYS A 198 -0.08 7.44 10.50
CA LYS A 198 1.20 8.13 10.32
C LYS A 198 2.03 8.09 11.61
N GLN A 199 1.39 8.24 12.77
CA GLN A 199 2.07 8.21 14.06
C GLN A 199 2.77 6.87 14.34
N TYR A 200 2.19 5.74 13.91
CA TYR A 200 2.87 4.44 13.96
C TYR A 200 4.25 4.50 13.27
N PHE A 201 4.34 5.04 12.06
CA PHE A 201 5.60 5.11 11.33
C PHE A 201 6.55 6.21 11.84
N LYS A 202 6.03 7.32 12.36
CA LYS A 202 6.84 8.31 13.09
C LYS A 202 7.48 7.71 14.34
N ASN A 203 6.73 6.88 15.09
CA ASN A 203 7.24 6.17 16.27
C ASN A 203 8.35 5.19 15.90
N VAL A 204 8.19 4.45 14.81
CA VAL A 204 9.26 3.57 14.29
C VAL A 204 10.52 4.37 14.00
N MET A 205 10.42 5.46 13.22
CA MET A 205 11.57 6.30 12.89
C MET A 205 12.29 6.80 14.14
N LYS A 206 11.55 7.32 15.12
CA LYS A 206 12.12 7.75 16.40
C LYS A 206 12.80 6.59 17.15
N GLY A 207 12.18 5.41 17.16
CA GLY A 207 12.73 4.20 17.79
C GLY A 207 14.03 3.69 17.14
N ILE A 208 14.23 3.95 15.84
CA ILE A 208 15.48 3.64 15.13
C ILE A 208 16.44 4.84 15.00
N GLY A 209 16.20 5.91 15.75
CA GLY A 209 17.12 7.06 15.88
C GLY A 209 17.03 8.12 14.78
N TYR A 210 15.92 8.19 14.04
CA TYR A 210 15.68 9.19 13.00
C TYR A 210 14.51 10.12 13.38
N ASP A 211 14.60 11.39 13.01
CA ASP A 211 13.53 12.38 13.19
C ASP A 211 12.84 12.68 11.85
N PRO A 212 11.53 12.39 11.67
CA PRO A 212 10.82 12.71 10.44
C PRO A 212 10.74 14.21 10.12
N GLU A 213 10.98 15.09 11.09
CA GLU A 213 11.02 16.55 10.90
C GLU A 213 12.42 17.07 10.54
N ASN A 214 13.46 16.23 10.65
CA ASN A 214 14.82 16.57 10.28
C ASN A 214 15.08 16.25 8.79
N PRO A 215 15.36 17.24 7.92
CA PRO A 215 15.61 17.00 6.50
C PRO A 215 16.73 15.98 6.21
N GLN A 216 17.75 15.91 7.06
CA GLN A 216 18.85 14.95 6.90
C GLN A 216 18.41 13.49 7.09
N ASP A 217 17.37 13.26 7.88
CA ASP A 217 16.83 11.94 8.17
C ASP A 217 15.79 11.49 7.13
N THR A 218 15.23 12.45 6.37
CA THR A 218 14.22 12.23 5.33
C THR A 218 14.76 11.82 3.95
N VAL A 219 16.04 11.46 3.86
CA VAL A 219 16.67 10.96 2.62
C VAL A 219 16.29 9.50 2.38
N PHE A 220 15.69 9.20 1.22
CA PHE A 220 15.31 7.83 0.82
C PHE A 220 16.52 7.00 0.36
N ASP A 221 16.39 5.67 0.36
CA ASP A 221 17.51 4.79 0.00
C ASP A 221 18.00 5.00 -1.44
N TRP A 222 17.10 5.26 -2.39
CA TRP A 222 17.47 5.50 -3.78
C TRP A 222 18.16 6.85 -4.02
N GLN A 223 18.17 7.74 -3.02
CA GLN A 223 18.88 9.02 -3.10
C GLN A 223 20.33 8.90 -2.60
N ASP A 224 20.69 7.77 -1.99
CA ASP A 224 22.04 7.45 -1.56
C ASP A 224 22.67 6.45 -2.55
N GLU A 225 23.64 6.92 -3.33
CA GLU A 225 24.30 6.11 -4.37
C GLU A 225 24.93 4.83 -3.81
N LYS A 226 25.34 4.82 -2.53
CA LYS A 226 25.92 3.64 -1.89
C LYS A 226 24.92 2.51 -1.63
N LYS A 227 23.62 2.81 -1.70
CA LYS A 227 22.52 1.86 -1.49
C LYS A 227 21.92 1.34 -2.79
N ILE A 228 22.41 1.80 -3.93
CA ILE A 228 22.03 1.29 -5.24
C ILE A 228 22.80 -0.01 -5.50
N SER A 229 22.08 -1.04 -5.92
CA SER A 229 22.69 -2.27 -6.41
C SER A 229 23.18 -2.02 -7.84
N VAL A 230 24.49 -2.02 -8.03
CA VAL A 230 25.14 -2.03 -9.35
C VAL A 230 24.95 -3.39 -10.01
#